data_AF-Q05JS3-F1
#
_entry.id   AF-Q05JS3-F1
#
_cell.length_a   1.000
_cell.length_b   1.000
_cell.length_c   1.000
_cell.angle_alpha   90.00
_cell.angle_beta   90.00
_cell.angle_gamma   90.00
#
_symmetry.space_group_name_H-M   'P 1'
#
loop_
_entity.id
_entity.type
_entity.pdbx_description
1 polymer ?
#
loop_
_entity_poly.entity_id
_entity_poly.type
_entity_poly.pdbx_seq_one_letter_code
_entity_poly.pdbx_strand_id
1 'polypeptide(L)' 'AAIVASHQHPEFIVNVKETGRILLVNYSDIENLGVTTIDAAR' A
#
# COMPACT_ATOMS: atom_id res chain seq x y z
N ALA A 1 1.05 11.77 4.38
CA ALA A 1 1.09 10.36 3.95
C ALA A 1 2.53 9.97 3.67
N ALA A 2 2.88 8.69 3.80
CA ALA A 2 4.18 8.17 3.38
C ALA A 2 3.96 6.98 2.44
N ILE A 3 4.82 6.85 1.42
CA ILE A 3 4.77 5.77 0.42
C ILE A 3 6.14 5.12 0.41
N VAL A 4 6.17 3.80 0.51
CA VAL A 4 7.40 3.00 0.42
C VAL A 4 7.20 1.95 -0.66
N ALA A 5 8.06 1.95 -1.67
CA ALA A 5 7.98 1.02 -2.79
C ALA A 5 9.13 0.00 -2.74
N SER A 6 8.85 -1.22 -3.18
CA SER A 6 9.89 -2.23 -3.41
C SER A 6 10.51 -2.04 -4.80
N HIS A 7 11.83 -2.21 -4.88
CA HIS A 7 12.55 -2.21 -6.16
C HIS A 7 12.59 -3.60 -6.80
N GLN A 8 12.18 -4.65 -6.08
CA GLN A 8 12.26 -6.04 -6.52
C GLN A 8 10.88 -6.66 -6.79
N HIS A 9 9.86 -6.17 -6.11
CA HIS A 9 8.47 -6.60 -6.28
C HIS A 9 7.63 -5.40 -6.67
N PRO A 10 6.65 -5.56 -7.56
CA PRO A 10 5.74 -4.49 -7.95
C PRO A 10 4.72 -4.22 -6.83
N GLU A 11 5.20 -3.77 -5.68
CA GLU A 11 4.40 -3.49 -4.48
C GLU A 11 4.84 -2.19 -3.80
N PHE A 12 3.86 -1.42 -3.31
CA PHE A 12 4.13 -0.29 -2.42
C PHE A 12 3.16 -0.25 -1.24
N ILE A 13 3.67 0.24 -0.12
CA ILE A 13 2.94 0.42 1.14
C ILE A 13 2.61 1.90 1.28
N VAL A 14 1.33 2.22 1.44
CA VAL A 14 0.85 3.59 1.71
C VAL A 14 0.41 3.69 3.15
N ASN A 15 1.05 4.56 3.92
CA ASN A 15 0.64 4.88 5.28
C ASN A 15 -0.19 6.17 5.32
N VAL A 16 -1.49 6.02 5.60
CA VAL A 16 -2.47 7.10 5.72
C VAL A 16 -2.70 7.42 7.19
N LYS A 17 -1.83 8.29 7.73
CA LYS A 17 -1.82 8.67 9.15
C LYS A 17 -3.16 9.25 9.66
N GLU A 18 -3.86 10.03 8.82
CA GLU A 18 -5.12 10.68 9.19
C GLU A 18 -6.23 9.67 9.50
N THR A 19 -6.25 8.54 8.78
CA THR A 19 -7.29 7.51 8.92
C THR A 19 -6.81 6.29 9.70
N GLY A 20 -5.54 6.26 10.11
CA GLY A 20 -4.94 5.11 10.79
C GLY A 20 -4.91 3.85 9.91
N ARG A 21 -4.80 4.00 8.59
CA ARG A 21 -4.81 2.86 7.65
C ARG A 21 -3.48 2.69 6.94
N ILE A 22 -3.11 1.45 6.71
CA ILE A 22 -2.01 1.03 5.85
C ILE A 22 -2.63 0.35 4.62
N LEU A 23 -2.26 0.79 3.44
CA LEU A 23 -2.67 0.16 2.18
C LEU A 23 -1.47 -0.59 1.61
N LEU A 24 -1.64 -1.88 1.36
CA LEU A 24 -0.74 -2.65 0.52
C LEU A 24 -1.27 -2.61 -0.90
N VAL A 25 -0.48 -2.07 -1.82
CA VAL A 25 -0.85 -1.96 -3.24
C VAL A 25 0.09 -2.82 -4.05
N ASN A 26 -0.47 -3.82 -4.72
CA ASN A 26 0.20 -4.64 -5.70
C ASN A 26 -0.12 -4.09 -7.10
N TYR A 27 0.93 -3.75 -7.84
CA TYR A 27 0.87 -3.20 -9.20
C TYR A 27 1.54 -4.11 -10.23
N SER A 28 1.60 -5.42 -9.97
CA SER A 28 2.10 -6.40 -10.96
C SER A 28 1.35 -6.33 -12.28
N ASP A 29 0.06 -6.01 -12.19
CA ASP A 29 -0.83 -5.72 -13.32
C ASP A 29 -1.39 -4.30 -13.14
N ILE A 30 -1.00 -3.38 -14.01
CA ILE A 30 -1.43 -1.98 -13.94
C ILE A 30 -2.88 -1.79 -14.36
N GLU A 31 -3.45 -2.75 -15.10
CA GLU A 31 -4.87 -2.76 -15.46
C GLU A 31 -5.74 -3.33 -14.32
N ASN A 32 -5.14 -4.12 -13.42
CA ASN A 32 -5.82 -4.73 -12.28
C ASN A 32 -5.04 -4.58 -10.96
N LEU A 33 -5.07 -3.38 -10.39
CA LEU A 33 -4.40 -3.12 -9.11
C LEU A 33 -5.04 -3.90 -7.96
N GLY A 34 -4.23 -4.69 -7.27
CA GLY A 34 -4.64 -5.36 -6.03
C GLY A 34 -4.41 -4.44 -4.84
N VAL A 35 -5.47 -4.11 -4.09
CA VAL A 35 -5.37 -3.25 -2.89
C VAL A 35 -5.89 -3.97 -1.67
N THR A 36 -5.05 -4.09 -0.65
CA THR A 36 -5.43 -4.61 0.67
C THR A 36 -5.33 -3.51 1.72
N THR A 37 -6.41 -3.30 2.48
CA THR A 37 -6.44 -2.32 3.58
C THR A 37 -6.19 -3.04 4.89
N ILE A 38 -5.25 -2.51 5.67
CA ILE A 38 -4.91 -2.97 7.01
C ILE A 38 -5.13 -1.79 7.96
N ASP A 39 -5.92 -1.99 9.01
CA ASP A 39 -6.03 -1.01 10.08
C ASP A 39 -4.73 -1.01 10.89
N ALA A 40 -4.12 0.17 11.04
CA ALA A 40 -2.91 0.31 11.82
C ALA A 40 -3.27 0.11 13.30
N ALA A 41 -2.66 -0.89 13.94
CA ALA A 41 -2.61 -0.93 15.39
C ALA A 41 -1.91 0.34 15.88
N ARG A 42 -2.56 1.08 16.77
CA ARG A 42 -2.04 2.34 17.32
C ARG A 42 -1.01 2.06 18.41
#